data_AF-A0A2V8CNL5-F1
#
_entry.id   AF-A0A2V8CNL5-F1
#
_cell.length_a   1.000
_cell.length_b   1.000
_cell.length_c   1.000
_cell.angle_alpha   90.00
_cell.angle_beta   90.00
_cell.angle_gamma   90.00
#
_symmetry.space_group_name_H-M   'P 1'
#
loop_
_entity.id
_entity.type
_entity.pdbx_description
1 polymer ?
#
loop_
_entity_poly.entity_id
_entity_poly.type
_entity_poly.pdbx_seq_one_letter_code
_entity_poly.pdbx_strand_id
1 'polypeptide(L)'
;MKTRDDGLRPSTEGALDGIRGHELHGARQVGQWPADELVDLWGRACSGVVKHEFVIEYRDLEPPKTGIFDGLRIAIDPDVAFEMQCFLLLHLFGHSVQWVAPSLEHKLADLQHTEDRDHFMQVLHAYELEAAGFGMQLMHQVGVMTLDQWFSDFVGTDWRYVERYYRTETLPDWKSCIVSGCPLVTPAPIPELRHHRVEVRFAF
;
A
#
# COMPACT_ATOMS: atom_id res chain seq x y z
N MET A 1 -17.83 -21.26 -42.70
CA MET A 1 -17.12 -22.44 -43.26
C MET A 1 -15.67 -22.02 -43.46
N LYS A 2 -14.64 -22.51 -42.76
CA LYS A 2 -14.50 -23.69 -41.90
C LYS A 2 -13.38 -23.39 -40.89
N THR A 3 -13.61 -23.83 -39.67
CA THR A 3 -12.73 -24.02 -38.50
C THR A 3 -11.29 -24.44 -38.79
N ARG A 4 -10.37 -23.96 -37.94
CA ARG A 4 -9.30 -24.80 -37.37
C ARG A 4 -9.26 -24.59 -35.86
N ASP A 5 -9.73 -25.65 -35.20
CA ASP A 5 -9.45 -26.05 -33.82
C ASP A 5 -8.17 -26.92 -33.82
N ASP A 6 -7.72 -27.28 -32.62
CA ASP A 6 -6.53 -28.04 -32.20
C ASP A 6 -5.43 -27.11 -31.66
N GLY A 7 -5.13 -27.05 -30.36
CA GLY A 7 -5.51 -27.92 -29.26
C GLY A 7 -4.41 -27.86 -28.20
N LEU A 8 -4.83 -27.82 -26.94
CA LEU A 8 -4.09 -28.29 -25.76
C LEU A 8 -2.78 -27.55 -25.38
N ARG A 9 -2.93 -26.49 -24.59
CA ARG A 9 -1.99 -26.21 -23.49
C ARG A 9 -2.80 -26.07 -22.21
N PRO A 10 -2.36 -26.68 -21.09
CA PRO A 10 -3.10 -26.64 -19.84
C PRO A 10 -3.22 -25.18 -19.38
N SER A 11 -4.46 -24.74 -19.23
CA SER A 11 -4.86 -23.51 -18.58
C SER A 11 -4.35 -23.52 -17.15
N THR A 12 -3.32 -22.72 -16.87
CA THR A 12 -2.89 -22.38 -15.50
C THR A 12 -3.89 -21.48 -14.77
N GLU A 13 -5.05 -21.21 -15.38
CA GLU A 13 -6.17 -20.45 -14.80
C GLU A 13 -6.90 -21.18 -13.67
N GLY A 14 -6.62 -22.47 -13.44
CA GLY A 14 -7.27 -23.26 -12.38
C GLY A 14 -6.51 -23.37 -11.05
N ALA A 15 -5.30 -22.81 -10.95
CA ALA A 15 -4.45 -23.00 -9.75
C ALA A 15 -4.62 -21.91 -8.68
N LEU A 16 -5.32 -20.82 -9.00
CA LEU A 16 -5.49 -19.67 -8.09
C LEU A 16 -6.93 -19.57 -7.52
N ASP A 17 -7.87 -20.34 -8.05
CA ASP A 17 -9.32 -20.22 -7.77
C ASP A 17 -9.77 -20.90 -6.45
N GLY A 18 -8.82 -21.24 -5.58
CA GLY A 18 -9.09 -21.97 -4.33
C GLY A 18 -8.13 -21.70 -3.18
N ILE A 19 -7.20 -20.76 -3.34
CA ILE A 19 -6.29 -20.35 -2.26
C ILE A 19 -6.96 -19.21 -1.51
N ARG A 20 -7.18 -19.39 -0.19
CA ARG A 20 -7.81 -18.34 0.63
C ARG A 20 -6.88 -17.13 0.74
N GLY A 21 -7.42 -15.92 0.90
CA GLY A 21 -6.63 -14.69 1.01
C GLY A 21 -5.46 -14.81 2.01
N HIS A 22 -5.72 -15.32 3.21
CA HIS A 22 -4.66 -15.56 4.21
C HIS A 22 -3.58 -16.58 3.79
N GLU A 23 -3.87 -17.50 2.87
CA GLU A 23 -2.91 -18.48 2.35
C GLU A 23 -1.99 -17.86 1.28
N LEU A 24 -2.42 -16.78 0.61
CA LEU A 24 -1.59 -15.97 -0.29
C LEU A 24 -0.84 -14.85 0.46
N HIS A 25 -1.45 -14.28 1.48
CA HIS A 25 -0.95 -13.12 2.23
C HIS A 25 -0.25 -13.46 3.56
N GLY A 26 -0.10 -14.76 3.85
CA GLY A 26 0.53 -15.28 5.06
C GLY A 26 1.94 -14.74 5.29
N ALA A 27 2.05 -13.92 6.35
CA ALA A 27 3.29 -13.38 6.92
C ALA A 27 4.15 -12.51 5.99
N ARG A 28 3.54 -11.50 5.34
CA ARG A 28 4.30 -10.33 4.86
C ARG A 28 4.79 -9.50 6.04
N GLN A 29 5.91 -9.93 6.60
CA GLN A 29 6.62 -9.29 7.69
C GLN A 29 7.91 -8.69 7.15
N VAL A 30 8.38 -7.61 7.76
CA VAL A 30 9.70 -7.02 7.46
C VAL A 30 10.69 -7.30 8.58
N GLY A 31 10.19 -7.63 9.78
CA GLY A 31 11.01 -8.08 10.89
C GLY A 31 10.22 -8.83 11.97
N GLN A 32 10.80 -8.92 13.16
CA GLN A 32 10.12 -9.36 14.38
C GLN A 32 10.00 -8.14 15.29
N TRP A 33 8.81 -7.54 15.33
CA TRP A 33 8.55 -6.35 16.13
C TRP A 33 7.69 -6.68 17.36
N PRO A 34 7.93 -6.02 18.51
CA PRO A 34 7.13 -6.24 19.71
C PRO A 34 5.65 -5.99 19.43
N ALA A 35 4.80 -6.98 19.72
CA ALA A 35 3.38 -6.91 19.42
C ALA A 35 2.68 -5.76 20.17
N ASP A 36 3.18 -5.40 21.35
CA ASP A 36 2.69 -4.28 22.15
C ASP A 36 2.92 -2.92 21.48
N GLU A 37 4.08 -2.71 20.85
CA GLU A 37 4.35 -1.48 20.09
C GLU A 37 3.45 -1.36 18.85
N LEU A 38 3.22 -2.46 18.12
CA LEU A 38 2.32 -2.48 16.98
C LEU A 38 0.85 -2.26 17.38
N VAL A 39 0.43 -2.78 18.53
CA VAL A 39 -0.93 -2.55 19.05
C VAL A 39 -1.12 -1.09 19.48
N ASP A 40 -0.13 -0.48 20.15
CA ASP A 40 -0.17 0.94 20.50
C ASP A 40 -0.18 1.82 19.25
N LEU A 41 0.67 1.50 18.25
CA LEU A 41 0.65 2.14 16.94
C LEU A 41 -0.74 2.05 16.29
N TRP A 42 -1.31 0.85 16.20
CA TRP A 42 -2.61 0.64 15.56
C TRP A 42 -3.70 1.51 16.17
N GLY A 43 -3.84 1.51 17.50
CA GLY A 43 -4.85 2.31 18.19
C GLY A 43 -4.67 3.82 17.95
N ARG A 44 -3.43 4.30 18.01
CA ARG A 44 -3.10 5.72 17.79
C ARG A 44 -3.26 6.14 16.34
N ALA A 45 -2.77 5.35 15.39
CA ALA A 45 -2.90 5.59 13.97
C ALA A 45 -4.38 5.60 13.57
N CYS A 46 -5.18 4.63 14.06
CA CYS A 46 -6.64 4.65 13.84
C CYS A 46 -7.29 5.95 14.33
N SER A 47 -6.93 6.39 15.55
CA SER A 47 -7.41 7.68 16.08
C SER A 47 -7.00 8.86 15.19
N GLY A 48 -5.76 8.86 14.70
CA GLY A 48 -5.23 9.90 13.83
C GLY A 48 -5.95 9.95 12.47
N VAL A 49 -6.11 8.81 11.80
CA VAL A 49 -6.83 8.70 10.53
C VAL A 49 -8.28 9.20 10.66
N VAL A 50 -8.99 8.80 11.73
CA VAL A 50 -10.37 9.26 11.99
C VAL A 50 -10.44 10.76 12.31
N LYS A 51 -9.42 11.33 12.98
CA LYS A 51 -9.33 12.78 13.23
C LYS A 51 -9.03 13.58 11.96
N HIS A 52 -8.46 12.94 10.94
CA HIS A 52 -8.37 13.45 9.56
C HIS A 52 -9.59 13.06 8.72
N GLU A 53 -10.72 12.75 9.36
CA GLU A 53 -12.04 12.54 8.75
C GLU A 53 -12.14 11.38 7.74
N PHE A 54 -11.17 10.47 7.73
CA PHE A 54 -11.27 9.19 7.00
C PHE A 54 -11.95 8.12 7.86
N VAL A 55 -12.70 7.24 7.21
CA VAL A 55 -13.30 6.06 7.83
C VAL A 55 -12.39 4.85 7.65
N ILE A 56 -12.26 4.03 8.69
CA ILE A 56 -11.53 2.75 8.63
C ILE A 56 -12.55 1.62 8.70
N GLU A 57 -12.40 0.62 7.85
CA GLU A 57 -13.17 -0.61 7.91
C GLU A 57 -12.31 -1.85 7.59
N TYR A 58 -12.77 -3.01 8.05
CA TYR A 58 -12.30 -4.28 7.52
C TYR A 58 -13.28 -4.77 6.45
N ARG A 59 -12.74 -5.33 5.38
CA ARG A 59 -13.52 -5.89 4.28
C ARG A 59 -12.76 -7.05 3.66
N ASP A 60 -13.42 -8.18 3.42
CA ASP A 60 -12.83 -9.26 2.64
C ASP A 60 -12.55 -8.77 1.21
N LEU A 61 -11.29 -8.84 0.77
CA LEU A 61 -10.89 -8.39 -0.55
C LEU A 61 -10.51 -9.59 -1.42
N GLU A 62 -10.82 -9.49 -2.71
CA GLU A 62 -10.35 -10.49 -3.67
C GLU A 62 -8.84 -10.35 -3.86
N PRO A 63 -8.07 -11.45 -3.73
CA PRO A 63 -6.65 -11.44 -4.03
C PRO A 63 -6.38 -10.89 -5.45
N PRO A 64 -5.27 -10.15 -5.65
CA PRO A 64 -4.17 -9.92 -4.71
C PRO A 64 -4.35 -8.68 -3.81
N LYS A 65 -5.55 -8.10 -3.69
CA LYS A 65 -5.74 -6.83 -2.97
C LYS A 65 -5.60 -7.03 -1.46
N THR A 66 -4.75 -6.24 -0.83
CA THR A 66 -4.51 -6.28 0.63
C THR A 66 -5.20 -5.13 1.37
N GLY A 67 -5.47 -4.04 0.66
CA GLY A 67 -6.27 -2.93 1.14
C GLY A 67 -6.70 -2.02 -0.01
N ILE A 68 -7.74 -1.22 0.21
CA ILE A 68 -8.31 -0.28 -0.75
C ILE A 68 -8.65 1.06 -0.11
N PHE A 69 -8.78 2.10 -0.92
CA PHE A 69 -9.36 3.38 -0.49
C PHE A 69 -10.24 4.00 -1.59
N ASP A 70 -11.15 4.88 -1.19
CA ASP A 70 -12.09 5.59 -2.09
C ASP A 70 -12.15 7.11 -1.85
N GLY A 71 -11.17 7.67 -1.13
CA GLY A 71 -11.10 9.09 -0.76
C GLY A 71 -11.95 9.46 0.46
N LEU A 72 -12.79 8.53 0.93
CA LEU A 72 -13.58 8.68 2.17
C LEU A 72 -13.26 7.56 3.17
N ARG A 73 -12.99 6.36 2.67
CA ARG A 73 -12.76 5.13 3.43
C ARG A 73 -11.42 4.52 3.07
N ILE A 74 -10.81 3.91 4.06
CA ILE A 74 -9.71 2.96 3.94
C ILE A 74 -10.25 1.62 4.42
N ALA A 75 -10.20 0.61 3.55
CA ALA A 75 -10.57 -0.75 3.89
C ALA A 75 -9.34 -1.66 3.85
N ILE A 76 -9.14 -2.46 4.89
CA ILE A 76 -8.04 -3.41 5.00
C ILE A 76 -8.61 -4.82 4.98
N ASP A 77 -7.95 -5.73 4.27
CA ASP A 77 -8.32 -7.14 4.30
C ASP A 77 -7.97 -7.74 5.68
N PRO A 78 -8.93 -8.34 6.41
CA PRO A 78 -8.67 -8.91 7.73
C PRO A 78 -7.71 -10.11 7.71
N ASP A 79 -7.50 -10.76 6.56
CA ASP A 79 -6.68 -11.97 6.41
C ASP A 79 -5.17 -11.68 6.32
N VAL A 80 -4.75 -10.40 6.20
CA VAL A 80 -3.32 -10.04 6.20
C VAL A 80 -2.77 -10.00 7.63
N ALA A 81 -1.47 -10.30 7.79
CA ALA A 81 -0.83 -10.29 9.11
C ALA A 81 -0.90 -8.90 9.76
N PHE A 82 -1.00 -8.84 11.10
CA PHE A 82 -1.22 -7.58 11.83
C PHE A 82 -0.16 -6.50 11.58
N GLU A 83 1.11 -6.89 11.42
CA GLU A 83 2.18 -5.96 11.03
C GLU A 83 1.90 -5.30 9.66
N MET A 84 1.46 -6.10 8.68
CA MET A 84 1.04 -5.60 7.36
C MET A 84 -0.20 -4.70 7.47
N GLN A 85 -1.16 -5.03 8.35
CA GLN A 85 -2.31 -4.14 8.59
C GLN A 85 -1.86 -2.76 9.08
N CYS A 86 -0.93 -2.72 10.04
CA CYS A 86 -0.37 -1.46 10.56
C CYS A 86 0.29 -0.64 9.45
N PHE A 87 1.09 -1.28 8.59
CA PHE A 87 1.69 -0.63 7.43
C PHE A 87 0.63 -0.12 6.45
N LEU A 88 -0.32 -0.97 6.06
CA LEU A 88 -1.39 -0.64 5.11
C LEU A 88 -2.23 0.55 5.58
N LEU A 89 -2.55 0.63 6.87
CA LEU A 89 -3.30 1.78 7.40
C LEU A 89 -2.55 3.10 7.16
N LEU A 90 -1.25 3.15 7.46
CA LEU A 90 -0.42 4.34 7.30
C LEU A 90 -0.18 4.66 5.82
N HIS A 91 0.07 3.65 5.01
CA HIS A 91 0.36 3.77 3.59
C HIS A 91 -0.88 4.20 2.79
N LEU A 92 -2.02 3.54 3.00
CA LEU A 92 -3.29 3.92 2.38
C LEU A 92 -3.81 5.27 2.90
N PHE A 93 -3.49 5.66 4.14
CA PHE A 93 -3.73 7.02 4.61
C PHE A 93 -2.94 8.03 3.77
N GLY A 94 -1.65 7.78 3.53
CA GLY A 94 -0.82 8.63 2.70
C GLY A 94 -1.36 8.80 1.28
N HIS A 95 -1.79 7.72 0.65
CA HIS A 95 -2.47 7.82 -0.65
C HIS A 95 -3.83 8.51 -0.56
N SER A 96 -4.61 8.25 0.48
CA SER A 96 -5.89 8.93 0.67
C SER A 96 -5.71 10.46 0.73
N VAL A 97 -4.66 10.93 1.42
CA VAL A 97 -4.26 12.34 1.42
C VAL A 97 -3.95 12.84 0.01
N GLN A 98 -3.12 12.13 -0.76
CA GLN A 98 -2.77 12.52 -2.14
C GLN A 98 -3.99 12.71 -3.03
N TRP A 99 -4.99 11.85 -2.88
CA TRP A 99 -6.18 11.85 -3.73
C TRP A 99 -7.26 12.87 -3.33
N VAL A 100 -7.24 13.38 -2.11
CA VAL A 100 -8.25 14.34 -1.63
C VAL A 100 -7.69 15.75 -1.38
N ALA A 101 -6.38 15.94 -1.46
CA ALA A 101 -5.75 17.24 -1.29
C ALA A 101 -5.67 17.98 -2.65
N PRO A 102 -6.36 19.13 -2.80
CA PRO A 102 -6.35 19.88 -4.07
C PRO A 102 -4.94 20.33 -4.49
N SER A 103 -4.05 20.56 -3.52
CA SER A 103 -2.67 20.95 -3.78
C SER A 103 -1.84 19.86 -4.46
N LEU A 104 -2.30 18.61 -4.48
CA LEU A 104 -1.57 17.45 -5.02
C LEU A 104 -2.15 16.92 -6.35
N GLU A 105 -3.26 17.47 -6.83
CA GLU A 105 -3.93 17.02 -8.06
C GLU A 105 -3.00 16.98 -9.28
N HIS A 106 -2.12 17.97 -9.43
CA HIS A 106 -1.16 18.04 -10.53
C HIS A 106 -0.20 16.83 -10.56
N LYS A 107 0.20 16.31 -9.39
CA LYS A 107 1.10 15.15 -9.29
C LYS A 107 0.39 13.85 -9.70
N LEU A 108 -0.92 13.76 -9.45
CA LEU A 108 -1.72 12.63 -9.91
C LEU A 108 -1.85 12.61 -11.43
N ALA A 109 -1.96 13.79 -12.05
CA ALA A 109 -1.96 13.91 -13.50
C ALA A 109 -0.62 13.44 -14.10
N ASP A 110 0.51 13.82 -13.48
CA ASP A 110 1.83 13.35 -13.92
C ASP A 110 1.94 11.82 -13.85
N LEU A 111 1.46 11.20 -12.77
CA LEU A 111 1.44 9.74 -12.62
C LEU A 111 0.57 9.04 -13.68
N GLN A 112 -0.56 9.63 -14.04
CA GLN A 112 -1.53 9.03 -14.97
C GLN A 112 -1.15 9.20 -16.45
N HIS A 113 -0.36 10.21 -16.79
CA HIS A 113 -0.10 10.61 -18.17
C HIS A 113 1.35 10.44 -18.62
N THR A 114 2.24 9.96 -17.74
CA THR A 114 3.61 9.64 -18.12
C THR A 114 3.69 8.31 -18.88
N GLU A 115 3.93 8.38 -20.20
CA GLU A 115 4.03 7.19 -21.06
C GLU A 115 5.44 6.58 -21.12
N ASP A 116 6.49 7.40 -20.95
CA ASP A 116 7.86 6.92 -20.93
C ASP A 116 8.11 6.09 -19.67
N ARG A 117 8.52 4.83 -19.83
CA ARG A 117 8.61 3.88 -18.72
C ARG A 117 9.64 4.30 -17.67
N ASP A 118 10.82 4.77 -18.09
CA ASP A 118 11.89 5.11 -17.16
C ASP A 118 11.53 6.37 -16.37
N HIS A 119 10.90 7.35 -17.02
CA HIS A 119 10.34 8.51 -16.35
C HIS A 119 9.16 8.15 -15.44
N PHE A 120 8.25 7.28 -15.89
CA PHE A 120 7.13 6.78 -15.10
C PHE A 120 7.61 6.15 -13.80
N MET A 121 8.65 5.31 -13.84
CA MET A 121 9.22 4.72 -12.63
C MET A 121 9.75 5.76 -11.65
N GLN A 122 10.30 6.88 -12.12
CA GLN A 122 10.75 7.98 -11.26
C GLN A 122 9.56 8.72 -10.63
N VAL A 123 8.53 9.01 -11.42
CA VAL A 123 7.29 9.65 -10.96
C VAL A 123 6.58 8.77 -9.93
N LEU A 124 6.47 7.46 -10.20
CA LEU A 124 5.90 6.48 -9.29
C LEU A 124 6.69 6.43 -7.98
N HIS A 125 8.01 6.35 -8.02
CA HIS A 125 8.82 6.33 -6.79
C HIS A 125 8.61 7.60 -5.95
N ALA A 126 8.55 8.76 -6.59
CA ALA A 126 8.29 10.03 -5.89
C ALA A 126 6.87 10.06 -5.29
N TYR A 127 5.88 9.52 -6.00
CA TYR A 127 4.51 9.37 -5.52
C TYR A 127 4.43 8.45 -4.30
N GLU A 128 5.11 7.30 -4.32
CA GLU A 128 5.16 6.36 -3.17
C GLU A 128 5.86 6.97 -1.94
N LEU A 129 6.99 7.65 -2.15
CA LEU A 129 7.72 8.30 -1.05
C LEU A 129 6.93 9.45 -0.42
N GLU A 130 6.16 10.20 -1.21
CA GLU A 130 5.30 11.26 -0.68
C GLU A 130 4.16 10.68 0.17
N ALA A 131 3.51 9.60 -0.29
CA ALA A 131 2.51 8.89 0.50
C ALA A 131 3.10 8.39 1.83
N ALA A 132 4.28 7.78 1.78
CA ALA A 132 5.02 7.37 2.97
C ALA A 132 5.33 8.55 3.90
N GLY A 133 5.69 9.71 3.36
CA GLY A 133 5.92 10.94 4.14
C GLY A 133 4.70 11.36 4.95
N PHE A 134 3.49 11.27 4.39
CA PHE A 134 2.24 11.55 5.13
C PHE A 134 1.95 10.49 6.20
N GLY A 135 2.22 9.21 5.91
CA GLY A 135 2.12 8.14 6.91
C GLY A 135 3.06 8.36 8.11
N MET A 136 4.32 8.72 7.84
CA MET A 136 5.29 9.09 8.87
C MET A 136 4.85 10.32 9.67
N GLN A 137 4.33 11.35 8.99
CA GLN A 137 3.79 12.53 9.66
C GLN A 137 2.61 12.21 10.56
N LEU A 138 1.74 11.29 10.17
CA LEU A 138 0.64 10.80 11.00
C LEU A 138 1.18 10.11 12.27
N MET A 139 2.15 9.21 12.13
CA MET A 139 2.79 8.55 13.28
C MET A 139 3.33 9.59 14.28
N HIS A 140 4.04 10.61 13.78
CA HIS A 140 4.57 11.69 14.62
C HIS A 140 3.48 12.52 15.28
N GLN A 141 2.38 12.84 14.57
CA GLN A 141 1.24 13.57 15.13
C GLN A 141 0.55 12.83 16.27
N VAL A 142 0.55 11.49 16.23
CA VAL A 142 -0.02 10.65 17.29
C VAL A 142 1.02 10.21 18.33
N GLY A 143 2.23 10.78 18.27
CA GLY A 143 3.29 10.60 19.25
C GLY A 143 4.02 9.26 19.16
N VAL A 144 4.03 8.63 17.99
CA VAL A 144 4.78 7.40 17.72
C VAL A 144 5.98 7.74 16.85
N MET A 145 7.17 7.74 17.45
CA MET A 145 8.45 7.98 16.76
C MET A 145 9.45 6.84 16.96
N THR A 146 9.15 5.89 17.86
CA THR A 146 10.01 4.72 18.12
C THR A 146 10.01 3.73 16.95
N LEU A 147 9.00 3.80 16.09
CA LEU A 147 8.80 2.92 14.95
C LEU A 147 9.20 3.56 13.61
N ASP A 148 9.91 4.69 13.60
CA ASP A 148 10.34 5.37 12.37
C ASP A 148 11.19 4.46 11.47
N GLN A 149 12.11 3.70 12.06
CA GLN A 149 12.94 2.76 11.31
C GLN A 149 12.13 1.57 10.79
N TRP A 150 11.22 1.03 11.60
CA TRP A 150 10.30 -0.03 11.16
C TRP A 150 9.52 0.40 9.93
N PHE A 151 8.89 1.58 10.01
CA PHE A 151 8.07 2.08 8.91
C PHE A 151 8.93 2.36 7.67
N SER A 152 10.14 2.89 7.83
CA SER A 152 11.05 3.15 6.71
C SER A 152 11.56 1.87 6.03
N ASP A 153 11.84 0.83 6.81
CA ASP A 153 12.21 -0.50 6.28
C ASP A 153 11.04 -1.15 5.54
N PHE A 154 9.80 -0.94 6.04
CA PHE A 154 8.59 -1.41 5.38
C PHE A 154 8.34 -0.70 4.06
N VAL A 155 8.46 0.63 4.03
CA VAL A 155 8.39 1.44 2.80
C VAL A 155 9.45 1.02 1.79
N GLY A 156 10.68 0.77 2.24
CA GLY A 156 11.75 0.28 1.36
C GLY A 156 11.47 -1.12 0.80
N THR A 157 10.88 -2.00 1.62
CA THR A 157 10.50 -3.35 1.21
C THR A 157 9.36 -3.32 0.20
N ASP A 158 8.34 -2.51 0.47
CA ASP A 158 7.19 -2.30 -0.39
C ASP A 158 7.60 -1.68 -1.74
N TRP A 159 8.45 -0.66 -1.74
CA TRP A 159 9.00 -0.10 -2.98
C TRP A 159 9.74 -1.15 -3.82
N ARG A 160 10.56 -2.00 -3.18
CA ARG A 160 11.26 -3.09 -3.89
C ARG A 160 10.30 -4.13 -4.44
N TYR A 161 9.17 -4.36 -3.78
CA TYR A 161 8.09 -5.21 -4.26
C TYR A 161 7.44 -4.62 -5.52
N VAL A 162 7.03 -3.35 -5.45
CA VAL A 162 6.41 -2.59 -6.55
C VAL A 162 7.35 -2.46 -7.74
N GLU A 163 8.59 -2.03 -7.53
CA GLU A 163 9.59 -1.87 -8.59
C GLU A 163 9.82 -3.18 -9.35
N ARG A 164 9.89 -4.32 -8.64
CA ARG A 164 10.05 -5.62 -9.27
C ARG A 164 8.83 -6.00 -10.09
N TYR A 165 7.62 -5.82 -9.56
CA TYR A 165 6.40 -6.07 -10.31
C TYR A 165 6.37 -5.30 -11.64
N TYR A 166 6.69 -4.00 -11.63
CA TYR A 166 6.74 -3.21 -12.87
C TYR A 166 7.87 -3.62 -13.84
N ARG A 167 8.94 -4.22 -13.34
CA ARG A 167 10.04 -4.72 -14.19
C ARG A 167 9.79 -6.11 -14.76
N THR A 168 9.08 -6.96 -14.04
CA THR A 168 8.92 -8.39 -14.37
C THR A 168 7.49 -8.77 -14.75
N GLU A 169 6.53 -7.85 -14.64
CA GLU A 169 5.08 -8.06 -14.86
C GLU A 169 4.50 -9.23 -14.04
N THR A 170 5.16 -9.56 -12.93
CA THR A 170 4.88 -10.73 -12.10
C THR A 170 5.05 -10.33 -10.64
N LEU A 171 4.10 -10.74 -9.79
CA LEU A 171 4.16 -10.46 -8.36
C LEU A 171 5.37 -11.21 -7.76
N PRO A 172 6.36 -10.49 -7.20
CA PRO A 172 7.53 -11.15 -6.62
C PRO A 172 7.15 -11.83 -5.29
N ASP A 173 8.00 -12.75 -4.83
CA ASP A 173 7.90 -13.24 -3.46
C ASP A 173 8.26 -12.13 -2.47
N TRP A 174 7.41 -11.87 -1.48
CA TRP A 174 7.61 -10.80 -0.50
C TRP A 174 8.93 -10.94 0.25
N LYS A 175 9.28 -12.16 0.68
CA LYS A 175 10.50 -12.41 1.47
C LYS A 175 11.76 -12.04 0.68
N SER A 176 11.73 -12.19 -0.64
CA SER A 176 12.82 -11.79 -1.51
C SER A 176 13.00 -10.26 -1.65
N CYS A 177 12.00 -9.48 -1.22
CA CYS A 177 11.98 -8.02 -1.30
C CYS A 177 12.37 -7.34 0.02
N ILE A 178 12.38 -8.06 1.14
CA ILE A 178 12.71 -7.51 2.47
C ILE A 178 14.05 -6.78 2.43
N VAL A 179 14.04 -5.56 2.94
CA VAL A 179 15.21 -4.70 3.19
C VAL A 179 15.13 -4.14 4.60
N SER A 180 16.28 -3.81 5.18
CA SER A 180 16.41 -3.30 6.54
C SER A 180 17.49 -2.23 6.63
N GLY A 181 17.35 -1.30 7.57
CA GLY A 181 18.28 -0.18 7.71
C GLY A 181 18.17 0.82 6.56
N CYS A 182 16.96 0.96 6.00
CA CYS A 182 16.65 1.97 5.01
C CYS A 182 16.83 3.39 5.58
N PRO A 183 17.16 4.39 4.75
CA PRO A 183 17.10 5.79 5.18
C PRO A 183 15.72 6.11 5.75
N LEU A 184 15.68 6.91 6.81
CA LEU A 184 14.42 7.31 7.42
C LEU A 184 13.57 8.09 6.41
N VAL A 185 12.32 7.67 6.25
CA VAL A 185 11.32 8.44 5.51
C VAL A 185 11.16 9.78 6.20
N THR A 186 11.28 10.85 5.42
CA THR A 186 11.11 12.21 5.94
C THR A 186 9.62 12.49 6.12
N PRO A 187 9.14 12.90 7.32
CA PRO A 187 7.75 13.27 7.52
C PRO A 187 7.36 14.44 6.60
N ALA A 188 6.21 14.32 5.94
CA ALA A 188 5.67 15.35 5.07
C ALA A 188 4.43 15.99 5.72
N PRO A 189 4.34 17.33 5.83
CA PRO A 189 3.16 17.99 6.39
C PRO A 189 1.89 17.61 5.64
N ILE A 190 0.86 17.15 6.36
CA ILE A 190 -0.43 16.81 5.77
C ILE A 190 -1.11 18.12 5.29
N PRO A 191 -1.45 18.25 3.99
CA PRO A 191 -2.06 19.45 3.43
C PRO A 191 -3.54 19.60 3.84
N GLU A 192 -4.17 20.70 3.42
CA GLU A 192 -5.63 20.84 3.52
C GLU A 192 -6.32 19.74 2.70
N LEU A 193 -7.21 18.99 3.36
CA LEU A 193 -7.97 17.90 2.76
C LEU A 193 -9.35 18.37 2.31
N ARG A 194 -9.79 17.92 1.14
CA ARG A 194 -11.17 18.08 0.66
C ARG A 194 -11.76 16.73 0.33
N HIS A 195 -12.30 16.08 1.35
CA HIS A 195 -12.87 14.75 1.24
C HIS A 195 -13.96 14.68 0.16
N HIS A 196 -13.75 13.79 -0.80
CA HIS A 196 -14.70 13.46 -1.84
C HIS A 196 -14.44 12.04 -2.29
N ARG A 197 -15.43 11.42 -2.92
CA ARG A 197 -15.28 10.07 -3.42
C ARG A 197 -14.42 10.08 -4.69
N VAL A 198 -13.43 9.20 -4.73
CA VAL A 198 -12.63 8.91 -5.93
C VAL A 198 -12.89 7.48 -6.41
N GLU A 199 -12.38 7.14 -7.60
CA GLU A 199 -12.36 5.75 -8.06
C GLU A 199 -11.58 4.89 -7.08
N VAL A 200 -12.06 3.68 -6.80
CA VAL A 200 -11.43 2.77 -5.83
C VAL A 200 -10.00 2.45 -6.29
N ARG A 201 -9.04 2.68 -5.39
CA ARG A 201 -7.63 2.35 -5.55
C ARG A 201 -7.24 1.26 -4.57
N PHE A 202 -6.16 0.54 -4.84
CA PHE A 202 -5.79 -0.66 -4.08
C PHE A 202 -4.29 -0.81 -3.91
N ALA A 203 -3.89 -1.44 -2.81
CA ALA A 203 -2.54 -1.91 -2.55
C ALA A 203 -2.45 -3.43 -2.81
N PHE A 204 -1.26 -3.88 -3.21
CA PHE A 204 -0.96 -5.28 -3.54
C PHE A 204 -0.33 -6.06 -2.40
#